data_AF-A0A7V0Y2E5-F1
#
_entry.id   AF-A0A7V0Y2E5-F1
#
_cell.length_a   1.000
_cell.length_b   1.000
_cell.length_c   1.000
_cell.angle_alpha   90.00
_cell.angle_beta   90.00
_cell.angle_gamma   90.00
#
_symmetry.space_group_name_H-M   'P 1'
#
loop_
_entity.id
_entity.type
_entity.pdbx_description
1 polymer ?
#
loop_
_entity_poly.entity_id
_entity_poly.type
_entity_poly.pdbx_seq_one_letter_code
_entity_poly.pdbx_strand_id
1 'polypeptide(L)'
;MLFHKGTIGTAIALGIAFTLSAPLTASAQGGGQQPNAPAPGRGGAGQQPAAGQGGRGGGGQQYTPGPGARDLRSVLFNWGWHLGMLRSSEERDLIASLEYQGKGTIQVDGQPCTLTKYRVSTNYQTSGQRTQISCTLPNGQTYSNIEVLSGAYAWDEDIPGAELIAGKGKATPMPAATEERMIRLWAGPQGALKSALAGIQDPPLFAVRPGVQVPADVATAGKTSVVWEGGKPVVTFPIPGVPEATATATLDAKFMAERVVVRHGTNITEFIYSDYRDWNNPLHPAEAFVAGRMTERRNGTVVRDITTTLTETGQMYVVMPVPASVKAAITPTLQPPNWVSAFAPAAPAQPAAAQAVTPRLPNGKPDMTGAWTSPNLGPPGSGTRRCGPTQSADCHPGHNFTVDYAWISPSRYGPNRPLYKPEFWDKVQELDMWTNKYDPVMTCQPLGLPRQGTPRRIVHTDKDIIFLYGMYGDYGGGNSEFRVIPTDGRQHNANTARQATYFGYTVGRWEGDTLVLDSISFVDSTWLGRGGLFHSGDMRIIERLTRQGNEILYEVTVHDPESFLEPWVMTPRTLRLNTANDAGLIPERANCEVYETGNITTQLRH
;
A
#
# COMPACT_ATOMS: atom_id res chain seq x y z
N MET A 1 -47.66 9.43 11.07
CA MET A 1 -48.91 9.05 11.77
C MET A 1 -48.57 8.01 12.84
N LEU A 2 -49.05 8.29 14.05
CA LEU A 2 -49.05 7.59 15.34
C LEU A 2 -48.21 6.32 15.63
N PHE A 3 -47.52 6.41 16.77
CA PHE A 3 -46.95 5.35 17.62
C PHE A 3 -48.00 4.43 18.26
N HIS A 4 -47.67 3.15 18.50
CA HIS A 4 -47.79 2.51 19.83
C HIS A 4 -46.92 1.24 20.00
N LYS A 5 -46.49 1.04 21.25
CA LYS A 5 -45.52 0.07 21.79
C LYS A 5 -46.06 -1.37 21.91
N GLY A 6 -45.15 -2.33 21.96
CA GLY A 6 -45.38 -3.66 22.53
C GLY A 6 -44.08 -4.43 22.78
N THR A 7 -43.62 -4.44 24.03
CA THR A 7 -42.44 -5.19 24.52
C THR A 7 -42.89 -6.55 25.03
N ILE A 8 -42.31 -7.67 24.57
CA ILE A 8 -42.36 -8.97 25.27
C ILE A 8 -40.96 -9.58 25.17
N GLY A 9 -40.35 -9.81 26.33
CA GLY A 9 -39.10 -10.55 26.46
C GLY A 9 -39.36 -12.06 26.52
N THR A 10 -38.45 -12.84 25.94
CA THR A 10 -38.37 -14.29 26.19
C THR A 10 -36.90 -14.67 26.22
N ALA A 11 -36.44 -15.06 27.40
CA ALA A 11 -35.12 -15.64 27.61
C ALA A 11 -35.13 -17.09 27.09
N ILE A 12 -34.26 -17.40 26.13
CA ILE A 12 -33.98 -18.77 25.71
C ILE A 12 -32.63 -19.15 26.29
N ALA A 13 -32.64 -20.05 27.27
CA ALA A 13 -31.47 -20.72 27.78
C ALA A 13 -31.01 -21.78 26.77
N LEU A 14 -29.85 -21.60 26.15
CA LEU A 14 -29.18 -22.66 25.40
C LEU A 14 -28.41 -23.55 26.39
N GLY A 15 -28.94 -24.75 26.63
CA GLY A 15 -28.21 -25.84 27.28
C GLY A 15 -27.19 -26.43 26.31
N ILE A 16 -25.90 -26.29 26.62
CA ILE A 16 -24.79 -26.93 25.90
C ILE A 16 -24.67 -28.37 26.41
N ALA A 17 -25.03 -29.34 25.57
CA ALA A 17 -24.75 -30.75 25.80
C ALA A 17 -23.39 -31.11 25.16
N PHE A 18 -22.39 -31.39 25.99
CA PHE A 18 -21.12 -31.99 25.58
C PHE A 18 -21.30 -33.49 25.41
N THR A 19 -21.18 -34.00 24.20
CA THR A 19 -20.98 -35.44 23.92
C THR A 19 -19.53 -35.65 23.50
N LEU A 20 -18.75 -36.32 24.36
CA LEU A 20 -17.45 -36.87 24.00
C LEU A 20 -17.66 -38.04 23.01
N SER A 21 -16.92 -38.04 21.91
CA SER A 21 -16.74 -39.24 21.07
C SER A 21 -15.26 -39.41 20.78
N ALA A 22 -14.73 -40.56 21.19
CA ALA A 22 -13.34 -40.97 21.10
C ALA A 22 -12.92 -41.29 19.64
N PRO A 23 -11.63 -41.20 19.30
CA PRO A 23 -11.15 -41.42 17.94
C PRO A 23 -11.03 -42.91 17.59
N LEU A 24 -11.49 -43.28 16.40
CA LEU A 24 -11.26 -44.59 15.78
C LEU A 24 -9.92 -44.58 15.05
N THR A 25 -9.04 -45.46 15.49
CA THR A 25 -7.80 -45.89 14.82
C THR A 25 -8.11 -46.83 13.66
N ALA A 26 -7.47 -46.64 12.50
CA ALA A 26 -7.35 -47.69 11.48
C ALA A 26 -6.07 -47.55 10.64
N SER A 27 -5.05 -48.32 11.05
CA SER A 27 -4.21 -49.21 10.25
C SER A 27 -3.69 -48.79 8.87
N ALA A 28 -2.37 -48.63 8.80
CA ALA A 28 -1.54 -48.80 7.62
C ALA A 28 -1.33 -50.31 7.30
N GLN A 29 -1.39 -50.68 6.01
CA GLN A 29 -0.77 -51.89 5.47
C GLN A 29 -0.17 -51.59 4.09
N GLY A 30 1.08 -51.99 3.90
CA GLY A 30 1.88 -51.74 2.70
C GLY A 30 1.82 -52.84 1.64
N GLY A 31 2.55 -52.62 0.55
CA GLY A 31 2.87 -53.60 -0.50
C GLY A 31 4.07 -53.11 -1.32
N GLY A 32 5.08 -53.97 -1.46
CA GLY A 32 6.43 -53.64 -1.94
C GLY A 32 6.71 -53.75 -3.45
N GLN A 33 7.98 -53.41 -3.76
CA GLN A 33 8.85 -53.59 -4.95
C GLN A 33 8.62 -54.91 -5.75
N GLN A 34 8.90 -55.11 -7.06
CA GLN A 34 9.88 -54.65 -8.10
C GLN A 34 9.52 -55.44 -9.43
N PRO A 35 10.30 -55.55 -10.56
CA PRO A 35 11.09 -54.64 -11.42
C PRO A 35 10.91 -54.82 -12.98
N ASN A 36 11.48 -53.87 -13.78
CA ASN A 36 12.13 -53.95 -15.13
C ASN A 36 11.43 -54.32 -16.49
N ALA A 37 11.40 -53.30 -17.38
CA ALA A 37 11.90 -53.22 -18.80
C ALA A 37 11.09 -53.85 -20.01
N PRO A 38 11.42 -53.57 -21.31
CA PRO A 38 10.95 -52.39 -22.10
C PRO A 38 10.40 -52.67 -23.55
N ALA A 39 9.73 -51.63 -24.13
CA ALA A 39 9.53 -51.28 -25.57
C ALA A 39 8.62 -52.19 -26.48
N PRO A 40 8.05 -51.73 -27.64
CA PRO A 40 8.32 -50.52 -28.42
C PRO A 40 7.06 -49.71 -28.86
N GLY A 41 7.28 -48.57 -29.52
CA GLY A 41 6.28 -47.52 -29.76
C GLY A 41 5.65 -47.44 -31.15
N ARG A 42 4.73 -46.46 -31.25
CA ARG A 42 4.19 -45.71 -32.41
C ARG A 42 3.36 -44.59 -31.74
N GLY A 43 3.63 -43.29 -31.83
CA GLY A 43 4.07 -42.49 -32.96
C GLY A 43 2.98 -41.44 -33.21
N GLY A 44 3.00 -40.34 -32.44
CA GLY A 44 2.10 -39.19 -32.57
C GLY A 44 2.85 -37.92 -32.15
N ALA A 45 2.89 -36.93 -33.04
CA ALA A 45 3.94 -35.94 -33.16
C ALA A 45 3.95 -34.82 -32.09
N GLY A 46 5.11 -34.67 -31.44
CA GLY A 46 5.82 -33.41 -31.19
C GLY A 46 5.09 -32.22 -30.57
N GLN A 47 5.02 -32.17 -29.24
CA GLN A 47 5.08 -30.91 -28.50
C GLN A 47 6.55 -30.54 -28.30
N GLN A 48 7.01 -29.49 -28.98
CA GLN A 48 8.29 -28.86 -28.70
C GLN A 48 8.18 -28.02 -27.40
N PRO A 49 9.18 -28.08 -26.52
CA PRO A 49 9.21 -27.25 -25.32
C PRO A 49 9.44 -25.79 -25.74
N ALA A 50 8.59 -24.90 -25.22
CA ALA A 50 8.72 -23.46 -25.41
C ALA A 50 10.08 -22.98 -24.88
N ALA A 51 11.01 -22.75 -25.80
CA ALA A 51 12.26 -22.04 -25.55
C ALA A 51 11.96 -20.54 -25.45
N GLY A 52 12.32 -19.95 -24.31
CA GLY A 52 11.96 -18.59 -23.94
C GLY A 52 12.82 -17.49 -24.57
N GLN A 53 12.47 -16.25 -24.24
CA GLN A 53 13.35 -15.31 -23.54
C GLN A 53 12.61 -13.98 -23.34
N GLY A 54 12.38 -13.69 -22.06
CA GLY A 54 11.91 -12.42 -21.53
C GLY A 54 12.06 -12.57 -20.02
N GLY A 55 13.32 -12.59 -19.57
CA GLY A 55 13.70 -12.96 -18.21
C GLY A 55 12.85 -12.23 -17.17
N ARG A 56 12.17 -12.99 -16.32
CA ARG A 56 11.67 -12.48 -15.03
C ARG A 56 12.88 -11.87 -14.33
N GLY A 57 12.80 -10.57 -14.07
CA GLY A 57 13.93 -9.70 -13.72
C GLY A 57 14.95 -10.39 -12.83
N GLY A 58 16.21 -10.39 -13.28
CA GLY A 58 17.32 -10.92 -12.50
C GLY A 58 17.30 -10.31 -11.12
N GLY A 59 16.95 -11.10 -10.10
CA GLY A 59 17.08 -10.72 -8.72
C GLY A 59 18.54 -10.32 -8.50
N GLY A 60 18.77 -9.03 -8.21
CA GLY A 60 20.12 -8.59 -7.85
C GLY A 60 20.65 -9.50 -6.74
N GLN A 61 21.94 -9.82 -6.80
CA GLN A 61 22.58 -10.79 -5.91
C GLN A 61 22.14 -10.55 -4.46
N GLN A 62 21.50 -11.56 -3.87
CA GLN A 62 21.09 -11.51 -2.47
C GLN A 62 22.32 -11.25 -1.60
N TYR A 63 22.18 -10.38 -0.61
CA TYR A 63 23.26 -10.06 0.30
C TYR A 63 23.07 -10.80 1.62
N THR A 64 24.16 -11.38 2.12
CA THR A 64 24.20 -11.96 3.46
C THR A 64 25.49 -11.45 4.11
N PRO A 65 25.41 -10.63 5.16
CA PRO A 65 26.60 -10.18 5.88
C PRO A 65 27.44 -11.37 6.35
N GLY A 66 28.76 -11.26 6.23
CA GLY A 66 29.67 -12.24 6.80
C GLY A 66 29.54 -12.30 8.34
N PRO A 67 29.84 -13.44 8.98
CA PRO A 67 29.85 -13.53 10.43
C PRO A 67 30.75 -12.46 11.06
N GLY A 68 30.20 -11.66 11.98
CA GLY A 68 30.94 -10.60 12.66
C GLY A 68 31.27 -9.38 11.79
N ALA A 69 30.70 -9.25 10.59
CA ALA A 69 30.91 -8.08 9.73
C ALA A 69 30.50 -6.77 10.45
N ARG A 70 31.37 -5.77 10.34
CA ARG A 70 31.29 -4.51 11.11
C ARG A 70 31.12 -3.27 10.24
N ASP A 71 31.18 -3.44 8.92
CA ASP A 71 31.03 -2.36 7.95
C ASP A 71 29.58 -1.82 7.92
N LEU A 72 29.42 -0.61 7.37
CA LEU A 72 28.15 0.10 7.32
C LEU A 72 27.06 -0.66 6.55
N ARG A 73 27.41 -1.30 5.42
CA ARG A 73 26.45 -2.07 4.61
C ARG A 73 25.89 -3.22 5.44
N SER A 74 26.74 -3.99 6.10
CA SER A 74 26.34 -5.10 6.95
C SER A 74 25.45 -4.66 8.12
N VAL A 75 25.81 -3.55 8.78
CA VAL A 75 25.05 -3.01 9.91
C VAL A 75 23.66 -2.54 9.47
N LEU A 76 23.56 -1.74 8.39
CA LEU A 76 22.27 -1.24 7.89
C LEU A 76 21.40 -2.36 7.32
N PHE A 77 22.00 -3.36 6.68
CA PHE A 77 21.28 -4.56 6.24
C PHE A 77 20.70 -5.32 7.43
N ASN A 78 21.51 -5.66 8.44
CA ASN A 78 21.02 -6.40 9.60
C ASN A 78 19.96 -5.62 10.38
N TRP A 79 20.10 -4.30 10.51
CA TRP A 79 19.09 -3.45 11.14
C TRP A 79 17.73 -3.58 10.43
N GLY A 80 17.70 -3.41 9.11
CA GLY A 80 16.46 -3.58 8.33
C GLY A 80 15.94 -5.02 8.32
N TRP A 81 16.84 -5.99 8.27
CA TRP A 81 16.50 -7.41 8.22
C TRP A 81 15.83 -7.88 9.52
N HIS A 82 16.39 -7.53 10.67
CA HIS A 82 15.85 -7.91 11.98
C HIS A 82 14.60 -7.12 12.37
N LEU A 83 14.41 -5.90 11.84
CA LEU A 83 13.14 -5.20 11.95
C LEU A 83 12.05 -5.79 11.03
N GLY A 84 12.38 -6.72 10.13
CA GLY A 84 11.46 -7.23 9.13
C GLY A 84 11.04 -6.16 8.12
N MET A 85 11.91 -5.19 7.84
CA MET A 85 11.65 -4.12 6.87
C MET A 85 12.04 -4.53 5.46
N LEU A 86 13.08 -5.37 5.32
CA LEU A 86 13.59 -5.82 4.03
C LEU A 86 12.74 -6.97 3.48
N ARG A 87 12.03 -6.70 2.40
CA ARG A 87 10.98 -7.53 1.83
C ARG A 87 11.24 -7.83 0.36
N SER A 88 10.52 -8.82 -0.17
CA SER A 88 10.75 -9.42 -1.49
C SER A 88 12.13 -10.10 -1.62
N SER A 89 12.38 -10.74 -2.76
CA SER A 89 13.68 -11.32 -3.13
C SER A 89 14.75 -10.25 -3.36
N GLU A 90 14.32 -9.00 -3.54
CA GLU A 90 15.19 -7.84 -3.71
C GLU A 90 15.65 -7.22 -2.39
N GLU A 91 15.07 -7.61 -1.25
CA GLU A 91 15.44 -7.12 0.09
C GLU A 91 15.27 -5.59 0.22
N ARG A 92 14.11 -5.08 -0.23
CA ARG A 92 13.74 -3.66 -0.17
C ARG A 92 13.05 -3.30 1.13
N ASP A 93 13.34 -2.14 1.67
CA ASP A 93 12.49 -1.55 2.72
C ASP A 93 11.09 -1.25 2.16
N LEU A 94 10.09 -1.98 2.63
CA LEU A 94 8.71 -1.86 2.15
C LEU A 94 7.72 -1.33 3.20
N ILE A 95 8.14 -0.98 4.42
CA ILE A 95 7.27 -0.27 5.37
C ILE A 95 7.08 1.17 4.87
N ALA A 96 5.99 1.45 4.14
CA ALA A 96 5.69 2.80 3.66
C ALA A 96 4.94 3.65 4.71
N SER A 97 4.18 2.99 5.57
CA SER A 97 3.27 3.58 6.53
C SER A 97 3.10 2.66 7.73
N LEU A 98 2.55 3.21 8.81
CA LEU A 98 2.37 2.51 10.07
C LEU A 98 1.18 3.12 10.80
N GLU A 99 0.18 2.31 11.15
CA GLU A 99 -0.73 2.63 12.24
C GLU A 99 -0.17 2.05 13.53
N TYR A 100 -0.27 2.82 14.61
CA TYR A 100 0.30 2.46 15.90
C TYR A 100 -0.68 2.87 17.00
N GLN A 101 -0.89 1.99 17.97
CA GLN A 101 -1.63 2.28 19.18
C GLN A 101 -0.79 1.95 20.41
N GLY A 102 -0.97 2.73 21.47
CA GLY A 102 -0.30 2.49 22.73
C GLY A 102 -1.03 3.05 23.94
N LYS A 103 -0.45 2.75 25.10
CA LYS A 103 -0.84 3.27 26.41
C LYS A 103 0.38 3.84 27.11
N GLY A 104 0.20 4.64 28.15
CA GLY A 104 1.32 5.17 28.93
C GLY A 104 1.06 6.60 29.38
N THR A 105 2.11 7.42 29.39
CA THR A 105 2.04 8.81 29.84
C THR A 105 2.73 9.75 28.88
N ILE A 106 2.24 10.98 28.81
CA ILE A 106 2.93 12.10 28.17
C ILE A 106 3.01 13.27 29.16
N GLN A 107 3.85 14.25 28.87
CA GLN A 107 3.85 15.53 29.60
C GLN A 107 3.00 16.56 28.86
N VAL A 108 2.08 17.20 29.58
CA VAL A 108 1.29 18.35 29.11
C VAL A 108 1.56 19.48 30.08
N ASP A 109 2.16 20.57 29.60
CA ASP A 109 2.55 21.74 30.41
C ASP A 109 3.36 21.36 31.67
N GLY A 110 4.23 20.35 31.54
CA GLY A 110 5.08 19.85 32.63
C GLY A 110 4.36 18.94 33.65
N GLN A 111 3.08 18.59 33.43
CA GLN A 111 2.35 17.63 34.24
C GLN A 111 2.20 16.28 33.53
N PRO A 112 2.34 15.15 34.25
CA PRO A 112 2.13 13.83 33.67
C PRO A 112 0.64 13.64 33.35
N CYS A 113 0.36 13.22 32.12
CA CYS A 113 -0.99 12.98 31.63
C CYS A 113 -1.10 11.50 31.21
N THR A 114 -1.99 10.76 31.85
CA THR A 114 -2.17 9.31 31.62
C THR A 114 -3.03 9.09 30.39
N LEU A 115 -2.49 8.42 29.38
CA LEU A 115 -3.14 8.23 28.08
C LEU A 115 -4.39 7.36 28.20
N THR A 116 -5.50 7.89 27.71
CA THR A 116 -6.75 7.16 27.45
C THR A 116 -6.92 6.84 25.95
N LYS A 117 -6.25 7.60 25.08
CA LYS A 117 -6.10 7.33 23.65
C LYS A 117 -4.73 7.77 23.17
N TYR A 118 -4.03 6.89 22.46
CA TYR A 118 -2.81 7.23 21.75
C TYR A 118 -2.76 6.43 20.45
N ARG A 119 -3.06 7.10 19.34
CA ARG A 119 -3.00 6.52 17.99
C ARG A 119 -2.09 7.37 17.12
N VAL A 120 -1.10 6.75 16.51
CA VAL A 120 -0.18 7.39 15.58
C VAL A 120 -0.38 6.77 14.20
N SER A 121 -0.77 7.60 13.25
CA SER A 121 -0.77 7.27 11.82
C SER A 121 0.50 7.86 11.21
N THR A 122 1.33 7.05 10.56
CA THR A 122 2.59 7.49 9.94
C THR A 122 2.59 7.15 8.46
N ASN A 123 3.01 8.09 7.62
CA ASN A 123 3.30 7.88 6.20
C ASN A 123 4.69 8.42 5.87
N TYR A 124 5.65 7.52 5.70
CA TYR A 124 7.05 7.90 5.43
C TYR A 124 7.25 8.48 4.03
N GLN A 125 6.38 8.17 3.06
CA GLN A 125 6.48 8.70 1.69
C GLN A 125 6.21 10.20 1.63
N THR A 126 5.35 10.70 2.51
CA THR A 126 5.00 12.13 2.61
C THR A 126 5.72 12.85 3.75
N SER A 127 6.61 12.15 4.48
CA SER A 127 7.16 12.63 5.76
C SER A 127 6.04 13.10 6.70
N GLY A 128 4.99 12.27 6.83
CA GLY A 128 3.76 12.62 7.54
C GLY A 128 3.58 11.80 8.81
N GLN A 129 3.10 12.44 9.88
CA GLN A 129 2.64 11.79 11.10
C GLN A 129 1.43 12.51 11.71
N ARG A 130 0.37 11.78 12.05
CA ARG A 130 -0.80 12.26 12.81
C ARG A 130 -0.86 11.51 14.13
N THR A 131 -0.75 12.22 15.25
CA THR A 131 -0.78 11.65 16.60
C THR A 131 -2.04 12.12 17.33
N GLN A 132 -3.02 11.22 17.47
CA GLN A 132 -4.25 11.47 18.24
C GLN A 132 -4.01 11.12 19.70
N ILE A 133 -4.16 12.12 20.57
CA ILE A 133 -3.87 12.04 21.99
C ILE A 133 -5.15 12.38 22.77
N SER A 134 -5.52 11.52 23.70
CA SER A 134 -6.40 11.88 24.80
C SER A 134 -5.82 11.33 26.10
N CYS A 135 -5.84 12.12 27.16
CA CYS A 135 -5.26 11.72 28.44
C CYS A 135 -5.91 12.43 29.63
N THR A 136 -5.69 11.90 30.83
CA THR A 136 -6.20 12.45 32.09
C THR A 136 -5.03 13.00 32.91
N LEU A 137 -5.13 14.28 33.27
CA LEU A 137 -4.20 14.99 34.14
C LEU A 137 -4.38 14.57 35.62
N PRO A 138 -3.40 14.84 36.51
CA PRO A 138 -3.49 14.44 37.92
C PRO A 138 -4.66 15.09 38.67
N ASN A 139 -5.11 16.25 38.21
CA ASN A 139 -6.28 16.96 38.74
C ASN A 139 -7.63 16.42 38.21
N GLY A 140 -7.62 15.36 37.40
CA GLY A 140 -8.81 14.74 36.81
C GLY A 140 -9.31 15.41 35.52
N GLN A 141 -8.70 16.49 35.05
CA GLN A 141 -9.08 17.12 33.78
C GLN A 141 -8.62 16.27 32.58
N THR A 142 -9.43 16.26 31.54
CA THR A 142 -9.09 15.60 30.28
C THR A 142 -8.38 16.57 29.35
N TYR A 143 -7.27 16.13 28.77
CA TYR A 143 -6.59 16.80 27.67
C TYR A 143 -6.80 15.99 26.38
N SER A 144 -7.00 16.67 25.26
CA SER A 144 -7.09 16.05 23.93
C SER A 144 -6.42 16.95 22.90
N ASN A 145 -5.62 16.36 22.01
CA ASN A 145 -5.01 17.05 20.89
C ASN A 145 -4.74 16.08 19.74
N ILE A 146 -4.73 16.57 18.51
CA ILE A 146 -4.30 15.82 17.32
C ILE A 146 -3.15 16.59 16.69
N GLU A 147 -1.92 16.11 16.93
CA GLU A 147 -0.73 16.72 16.34
C GLU A 147 -0.52 16.16 14.92
N VAL A 148 -0.36 17.03 13.93
CA VAL A 148 -0.08 16.62 12.55
C VAL A 148 1.21 17.23 12.02
N LEU A 149 1.95 16.41 11.26
CA LEU A 149 3.07 16.77 10.39
C LEU A 149 2.76 16.23 9.00
N SER A 150 3.02 17.01 7.95
CA SER A 150 2.97 16.56 6.56
C SER A 150 3.96 17.36 5.73
N GLY A 151 5.07 16.73 5.35
CA GLY A 151 6.18 17.41 4.70
C GLY A 151 6.72 18.55 5.58
N ALA A 152 6.71 19.77 5.06
CA ALA A 152 7.20 20.95 5.77
C ALA A 152 6.10 21.73 6.52
N TYR A 153 4.93 21.12 6.73
CA TYR A 153 3.81 21.72 7.45
C TYR A 153 3.51 20.95 8.73
N ALA A 154 3.24 21.68 9.82
CA ALA A 154 2.71 21.12 11.05
C ALA A 154 1.53 21.96 11.54
N TRP A 155 0.51 21.28 12.07
CA TRP A 155 -0.70 21.89 12.63
C TRP A 155 -1.34 20.98 13.67
N ASP A 156 -2.21 21.53 14.49
CA ASP A 156 -3.06 20.77 15.42
C ASP A 156 -4.49 20.73 14.91
N GLU A 157 -5.16 19.59 15.09
CA GLU A 157 -6.56 19.39 14.71
C GLU A 157 -7.41 19.12 15.96
N ASP A 158 -8.65 19.63 15.99
CA ASP A 158 -9.65 19.23 17.00
C ASP A 158 -10.36 17.92 16.63
N ILE A 159 -10.48 17.63 15.33
CA ILE A 159 -10.96 16.37 14.75
C ILE A 159 -10.00 15.92 13.63
N PRO A 160 -9.83 14.62 13.38
CA PRO A 160 -8.98 14.15 12.29
C PRO A 160 -9.41 14.77 10.95
N GLY A 161 -8.47 15.42 10.25
CA GLY A 161 -8.74 16.05 8.95
C GLY A 161 -9.55 17.35 9.04
N ALA A 162 -9.43 18.08 10.14
CA ALA A 162 -10.03 19.39 10.31
C ALA A 162 -9.78 20.32 9.11
N GLU A 163 -10.83 21.06 8.71
CA GLU A 163 -10.86 22.01 7.60
C GLU A 163 -10.61 21.44 6.20
N LEU A 164 -10.48 20.11 6.04
CA LEU A 164 -10.49 19.48 4.72
C LEU A 164 -11.88 19.51 4.08
N ILE A 165 -12.92 19.48 4.90
CA ILE A 165 -14.29 19.78 4.49
C ILE A 165 -14.62 21.17 5.02
N ALA A 166 -15.08 22.06 4.13
CA ALA A 166 -15.40 23.44 4.49
C ALA A 166 -16.35 23.50 5.70
N GLY A 167 -15.94 24.23 6.74
CA GLY A 167 -16.72 24.43 7.96
C GLY A 167 -16.71 23.27 8.97
N LYS A 168 -15.93 22.19 8.74
CA LYS A 168 -15.80 21.08 9.71
C LYS A 168 -14.45 21.12 10.45
N GLY A 169 -14.50 21.20 11.77
CA GLY A 169 -13.30 21.22 12.63
C GLY A 169 -12.49 22.51 12.51
N LYS A 170 -11.38 22.55 13.25
CA LYS A 170 -10.41 23.63 13.26
C LYS A 170 -8.99 23.09 13.15
N ALA A 171 -8.24 23.62 12.18
CA ALA A 171 -6.81 23.36 12.03
C ALA A 171 -6.03 24.58 12.56
N THR A 172 -5.15 24.36 13.54
CA THR A 172 -4.32 25.42 14.14
C THR A 172 -2.90 25.29 13.62
N PRO A 173 -2.38 26.22 12.78
CA PRO A 173 -1.02 26.15 12.26
C PRO A 173 0.04 26.16 13.37
N MET A 174 1.03 25.26 13.29
CA MET A 174 2.08 25.06 14.29
C MET A 174 3.49 25.06 13.67
N PRO A 175 3.92 26.16 13.00
CA PRO A 175 5.21 26.19 12.30
C PRO A 175 6.41 25.87 13.22
N ALA A 176 6.38 26.35 14.47
CA ALA A 176 7.43 26.11 15.46
C ALA A 176 7.56 24.64 15.91
N ALA A 177 6.55 23.81 15.64
CA ALA A 177 6.57 22.39 15.99
C ALA A 177 7.07 21.49 14.84
N THR A 178 7.31 22.04 13.65
CA THR A 178 7.62 21.27 12.44
C THR A 178 8.86 20.39 12.62
N GLU A 179 9.98 20.98 13.02
CA GLU A 179 11.25 20.26 13.20
C GLU A 179 11.16 19.22 14.31
N GLU A 180 10.50 19.55 15.41
CA GLU A 180 10.31 18.66 16.55
C GLU A 180 9.51 17.41 16.15
N ARG A 181 8.41 17.58 15.42
CA ARG A 181 7.61 16.46 14.91
C ARG A 181 8.36 15.66 13.86
N MET A 182 9.15 16.33 13.02
CA MET A 182 10.01 15.70 12.02
C MET A 182 11.10 14.84 12.67
N ILE A 183 11.73 15.33 13.74
CA ILE A 183 12.66 14.55 14.58
C ILE A 183 11.95 13.32 15.15
N ARG A 184 10.75 13.45 15.71
CA ARG A 184 10.00 12.31 16.26
C ARG A 184 9.68 11.25 15.20
N LEU A 185 9.28 11.67 14.00
CA LEU A 185 9.02 10.79 12.87
C LEU A 185 10.28 9.99 12.48
N TRP A 186 11.40 10.69 12.30
CA TRP A 186 12.62 10.15 11.69
C TRP A 186 13.60 9.53 12.69
N ALA A 187 13.43 9.76 13.99
CA ALA A 187 14.15 9.08 15.04
C ALA A 187 13.38 7.85 15.60
N GLY A 188 12.11 7.68 15.20
CA GLY A 188 11.26 6.52 15.53
C GLY A 188 11.90 5.17 15.18
N PRO A 189 11.41 4.03 15.72
CA PRO A 189 12.06 2.72 15.55
C PRO A 189 12.35 2.33 14.09
N GLN A 190 11.38 2.54 13.18
CA GLN A 190 11.55 2.32 11.74
C GLN A 190 12.10 3.56 11.04
N GLY A 191 11.74 4.75 11.52
CA GLY A 191 12.20 6.04 10.98
C GLY A 191 13.72 6.18 11.03
N ALA A 192 14.37 5.74 12.11
CA ALA A 192 15.80 5.87 12.32
C ALA A 192 16.63 5.13 11.25
N LEU A 193 16.23 3.90 10.88
CA LEU A 193 16.87 3.19 9.78
C LEU A 193 16.67 3.93 8.44
N LYS A 194 15.44 4.41 8.17
CA LYS A 194 15.14 5.17 6.95
C LYS A 194 15.98 6.43 6.85
N SER A 195 16.16 7.14 7.95
CA SER A 195 17.02 8.32 8.06
C SER A 195 18.49 7.98 7.78
N ALA A 196 18.98 6.87 8.35
CA ALA A 196 20.33 6.37 8.08
C ALA A 196 20.53 6.02 6.59
N LEU A 197 19.53 5.40 5.96
CA LEU A 197 19.58 5.08 4.52
C LEU A 197 19.45 6.35 3.65
N ALA A 198 18.63 7.32 4.04
CA ALA A 198 18.49 8.60 3.36
C ALA A 198 19.80 9.41 3.37
N GLY A 199 20.64 9.24 4.40
CA GLY A 199 21.94 9.89 4.47
C GLY A 199 23.00 9.34 3.50
N ILE A 200 22.76 8.19 2.84
CA ILE A 200 23.73 7.53 1.96
C ILE A 200 23.93 8.28 0.64
N GLN A 201 22.87 8.88 0.09
CA GLN A 201 22.88 9.55 -1.21
C GLN A 201 21.87 10.71 -1.29
N ASP A 202 22.10 11.65 -2.20
CA ASP A 202 21.25 12.80 -2.48
C ASP A 202 20.92 12.84 -3.99
N PRO A 203 19.64 12.79 -4.42
CA PRO A 203 18.43 12.72 -3.60
C PRO A 203 18.26 11.38 -2.86
N PRO A 204 17.58 11.37 -1.69
CA PRO A 204 17.34 10.15 -0.94
C PRO A 204 16.39 9.23 -1.69
N LEU A 205 16.69 7.94 -1.69
CA LEU A 205 15.85 6.92 -2.32
C LEU A 205 14.89 6.33 -1.27
N PHE A 206 13.61 6.24 -1.62
CA PHE A 206 12.64 5.46 -0.88
C PHE A 206 12.65 3.99 -1.34
N ALA A 207 12.54 3.04 -0.40
CA ALA A 207 12.67 1.60 -0.64
C ALA A 207 14.07 1.14 -1.10
N VAL A 208 15.08 1.56 -0.33
CA VAL A 208 16.50 1.20 -0.51
C VAL A 208 16.72 -0.31 -0.36
N ARG A 209 17.67 -0.84 -1.13
CA ARG A 209 18.25 -2.18 -1.03
C ARG A 209 19.64 -2.08 -0.40
N PRO A 210 19.80 -2.22 0.93
CA PRO A 210 21.07 -1.92 1.59
C PRO A 210 22.24 -2.75 1.04
N GLY A 211 22.02 -4.04 0.77
CA GLY A 211 23.04 -4.95 0.25
C GLY A 211 23.61 -4.62 -1.13
N VAL A 212 22.91 -3.77 -1.89
CA VAL A 212 23.32 -3.34 -3.24
C VAL A 212 23.78 -1.88 -3.25
N GLN A 213 23.04 -1.01 -2.56
CA GLN A 213 23.19 0.44 -2.72
C GLN A 213 24.14 1.09 -1.71
N VAL A 214 24.39 0.45 -0.57
CA VAL A 214 25.43 0.90 0.35
C VAL A 214 26.77 0.36 -0.14
N PRO A 215 27.86 1.15 -0.25
CA PRO A 215 29.18 0.65 -0.64
C PRO A 215 29.70 -0.47 0.30
N ALA A 216 30.51 -1.38 -0.23
CA ALA A 216 31.07 -2.50 0.53
C ALA A 216 32.24 -2.01 1.40
N ASP A 217 32.47 -2.66 2.55
CA ASP A 217 33.71 -2.50 3.34
C ASP A 217 34.03 -1.07 3.77
N VAL A 218 33.01 -0.20 3.89
CA VAL A 218 33.15 1.19 4.35
C VAL A 218 32.55 1.37 5.74
N ALA A 219 33.16 2.23 6.55
CA ALA A 219 32.58 2.73 7.79
C ALA A 219 31.67 3.96 7.57
N THR A 220 31.70 4.58 6.39
CA THR A 220 30.98 5.81 6.08
C THR A 220 30.56 5.83 4.61
N ALA A 221 29.31 6.25 4.35
CA ALA A 221 28.79 6.52 3.02
C ALA A 221 27.85 7.74 3.09
N GLY A 222 28.11 8.75 2.25
CA GLY A 222 27.40 10.02 2.34
C GLY A 222 27.56 10.67 3.71
N LYS A 223 26.42 10.98 4.35
CA LYS A 223 26.32 11.56 5.69
C LYS A 223 26.07 10.52 6.78
N THR A 224 26.11 9.24 6.45
CA THR A 224 25.86 8.14 7.38
C THR A 224 27.15 7.39 7.67
N SER A 225 27.44 7.16 8.95
CA SER A 225 28.64 6.44 9.39
C SER A 225 28.31 5.44 10.50
N VAL A 226 29.15 4.42 10.66
CA VAL A 226 29.10 3.51 11.79
C VAL A 226 30.43 3.46 12.53
N VAL A 227 30.36 3.46 13.85
CA VAL A 227 31.46 3.12 14.76
C VAL A 227 31.01 2.00 15.70
N TRP A 228 31.97 1.35 16.38
CA TRP A 228 31.67 0.28 17.33
C TRP A 228 32.12 0.69 18.73
N GLU A 229 31.17 0.79 19.66
CA GLU A 229 31.41 1.21 21.04
C GLU A 229 30.90 0.13 21.99
N GLY A 230 31.76 -0.35 22.91
CA GLY A 230 31.38 -1.41 23.84
C GLY A 230 30.88 -2.70 23.16
N GLY A 231 31.33 -2.97 21.93
CA GLY A 231 30.88 -4.12 21.14
C GLY A 231 29.54 -3.94 20.43
N LYS A 232 28.91 -2.76 20.52
CA LYS A 232 27.66 -2.43 19.82
C LYS A 232 27.92 -1.49 18.63
N PRO A 233 27.20 -1.65 17.51
CA PRO A 233 27.25 -0.67 16.43
C PRO A 233 26.53 0.62 16.85
N VAL A 234 27.15 1.75 16.53
CA VAL A 234 26.67 3.09 16.77
C VAL A 234 26.65 3.81 15.42
N VAL A 235 25.46 4.07 14.90
CA VAL A 235 25.24 4.64 13.57
C VAL A 235 24.90 6.13 13.69
N THR A 236 25.66 7.00 13.05
CA THR A 236 25.39 8.44 12.99
C THR A 236 24.83 8.81 11.62
N PHE A 237 23.77 9.62 11.58
CA PHE A 237 23.04 9.98 10.36
C PHE A 237 22.29 11.32 10.50
N PRO A 238 21.96 12.00 9.38
CA PRO A 238 21.13 13.22 9.42
C PRO A 238 19.66 12.90 9.68
N ILE A 239 18.91 13.88 10.19
CA ILE A 239 17.43 13.82 10.21
C ILE A 239 16.88 14.42 8.91
N PRO A 240 16.16 13.66 8.07
CA PRO A 240 15.58 14.19 6.84
C PRO A 240 14.62 15.36 7.11
N GLY A 241 14.80 16.47 6.39
CA GLY A 241 13.96 17.67 6.53
C GLY A 241 14.26 18.57 7.73
N VAL A 242 15.28 18.27 8.54
CA VAL A 242 15.73 19.12 9.66
C VAL A 242 17.22 19.44 9.49
N PRO A 243 17.57 20.61 8.92
CA PRO A 243 18.94 21.06 8.77
C PRO A 243 19.72 20.99 10.10
N GLU A 244 21.00 20.65 10.03
CA GLU A 244 21.93 20.60 11.18
C GLU A 244 21.60 19.58 12.28
N ALA A 245 20.41 18.96 12.27
CA ALA A 245 20.07 17.89 13.19
C ALA A 245 20.83 16.60 12.83
N THR A 246 21.58 16.09 13.80
CA THR A 246 22.34 14.83 13.68
C THR A 246 21.85 13.83 14.71
N ALA A 247 21.57 12.61 14.27
CA ALA A 247 21.14 11.50 15.12
C ALA A 247 22.25 10.46 15.26
N THR A 248 22.32 9.83 16.43
CA THR A 248 23.17 8.68 16.70
C THR A 248 22.32 7.55 17.29
N ALA A 249 22.25 6.42 16.58
CA ALA A 249 21.55 5.21 17.04
C ALA A 249 22.55 4.19 17.59
N THR A 250 22.40 3.79 18.85
CA THR A 250 23.03 2.59 19.41
C THR A 250 22.12 1.41 19.15
N LEU A 251 22.64 0.33 18.52
CA LEU A 251 21.85 -0.86 18.22
C LEU A 251 22.18 -2.01 19.18
N ASP A 252 21.18 -2.84 19.45
CA ASP A 252 21.30 -4.04 20.28
C ASP A 252 21.99 -5.21 19.55
N ALA A 253 22.06 -6.37 20.19
CA ALA A 253 22.67 -7.57 19.61
C ALA A 253 21.94 -8.13 18.37
N LYS A 254 20.70 -7.69 18.12
CA LYS A 254 19.90 -8.00 16.92
C LYS A 254 19.93 -6.83 15.93
N PHE A 255 20.80 -5.85 16.12
CA PHE A 255 20.90 -4.64 15.31
C PHE A 255 19.62 -3.77 15.32
N MET A 256 18.74 -3.92 16.31
CA MET A 256 17.59 -3.02 16.49
C MET A 256 18.00 -1.86 17.38
N ALA A 257 17.56 -0.63 17.06
CA ALA A 257 17.93 0.54 17.85
C ALA A 257 17.39 0.40 19.28
N GLU A 258 18.28 0.40 20.28
CA GLU A 258 17.90 0.48 21.70
C GLU A 258 17.86 1.94 22.17
N ARG A 259 18.59 2.82 21.49
CA ARG A 259 18.62 4.25 21.78
C ARG A 259 18.95 5.06 20.53
N VAL A 260 18.23 6.17 20.31
CA VAL A 260 18.54 7.18 19.29
C VAL A 260 18.67 8.54 19.97
N VAL A 261 19.80 9.21 19.83
CA VAL A 261 20.05 10.55 20.38
C VAL A 261 20.16 11.54 19.23
N VAL A 262 19.27 12.52 19.19
CA VAL A 262 19.27 13.60 18.20
C VAL A 262 19.79 14.87 18.85
N ARG A 263 20.80 15.48 18.23
CA ARG A 263 21.33 16.80 18.58
C ARG A 263 20.88 17.81 17.54
N HIS A 264 20.26 18.89 17.98
CA HIS A 264 19.82 19.99 17.13
C HIS A 264 20.01 21.32 17.87
N GLY A 265 21.04 22.09 17.48
CA GLY A 265 21.52 23.23 18.25
C GLY A 265 21.91 22.81 19.68
N THR A 266 21.35 23.49 20.68
CA THR A 266 21.55 23.14 22.11
C THR A 266 20.61 22.05 22.61
N ASN A 267 19.63 21.63 21.81
CA ASN A 267 18.63 20.65 22.21
C ASN A 267 19.13 19.22 21.97
N ILE A 268 18.86 18.36 22.95
CA ILE A 268 19.11 16.92 22.86
C ILE A 268 17.77 16.20 23.07
N THR A 269 17.35 15.43 22.08
CA THR A 269 16.21 14.53 22.18
C THR A 269 16.70 13.09 22.17
N GLU A 270 16.38 12.33 23.22
CA GLU A 270 16.76 10.93 23.37
C GLU A 270 15.51 10.06 23.25
N PHE A 271 15.56 9.06 22.38
CA PHE A 271 14.55 8.03 22.24
C PHE A 271 15.13 6.70 22.70
N ILE A 272 14.43 6.01 23.59
CA ILE A 272 14.86 4.73 24.16
C ILE A 272 13.82 3.67 23.79
N TYR A 273 14.30 2.56 23.26
CA TYR A 273 13.47 1.51 22.68
C TYR A 273 13.84 0.14 23.27
N SER A 274 12.83 -0.66 23.57
CA SER A 274 13.02 -2.06 23.99
C SER A 274 11.76 -2.88 23.72
N ASP A 275 11.81 -4.19 24.02
CA ASP A 275 10.70 -5.13 23.86
C ASP A 275 10.17 -5.21 22.41
N TYR A 276 11.10 -5.29 21.45
CA TYR A 276 10.76 -5.44 20.04
C TYR A 276 10.07 -6.78 19.77
N ARG A 277 8.90 -6.71 19.14
CA ARG A 277 8.15 -7.86 18.63
C ARG A 277 7.25 -7.45 17.47
N ASP A 278 6.64 -8.43 16.83
CA ASP A 278 5.52 -8.20 15.92
C ASP A 278 4.28 -7.84 16.74
N TRP A 279 3.89 -6.56 16.69
CA TRP A 279 2.71 -6.01 17.36
C TRP A 279 1.51 -5.89 16.42
N ASN A 280 1.62 -6.41 15.19
CA ASN A 280 0.49 -6.39 14.25
C ASN A 280 -0.66 -7.22 14.80
N ASN A 281 -1.87 -7.02 14.26
CA ASN A 281 -3.04 -7.80 14.66
C ASN A 281 -2.68 -9.30 14.68
N PRO A 282 -2.93 -10.02 15.80
CA PRO A 282 -2.55 -11.43 15.93
C PRO A 282 -3.13 -12.35 14.85
N LEU A 283 -4.22 -11.94 14.19
CA LEU A 283 -4.81 -12.65 13.05
C LEU A 283 -4.02 -12.44 11.75
N HIS A 284 -3.24 -11.36 11.67
CA HIS A 284 -2.47 -10.93 10.51
C HIS A 284 -1.05 -10.48 10.90
N PRO A 285 -0.22 -11.37 11.50
CA PRO A 285 1.17 -11.03 11.79
C PRO A 285 1.90 -10.69 10.48
N ALA A 286 2.61 -9.56 10.48
CA ALA A 286 3.33 -9.07 9.32
C ALA A 286 4.82 -9.45 9.34
N GLU A 287 5.32 -9.97 10.46
CA GLU A 287 6.74 -10.20 10.75
C GLU A 287 7.57 -8.91 10.73
N ALA A 288 6.92 -7.76 10.99
CA ALA A 288 7.56 -6.46 11.10
C ALA A 288 7.63 -6.05 12.58
N PHE A 289 8.85 -5.84 13.08
CA PHE A 289 9.10 -5.63 14.50
C PHE A 289 9.00 -4.14 14.85
N VAL A 290 8.27 -3.85 15.93
CA VAL A 290 8.12 -2.51 16.49
C VAL A 290 8.52 -2.55 17.97
N ALA A 291 9.14 -1.48 18.47
CA ALA A 291 9.52 -1.37 19.87
C ALA A 291 8.28 -1.42 20.77
N GLY A 292 8.25 -2.32 21.76
CA GLY A 292 7.14 -2.46 22.70
C GLY A 292 7.14 -1.43 23.83
N ARG A 293 8.31 -0.86 24.14
CA ARG A 293 8.50 0.26 25.07
C ARG A 293 9.22 1.38 24.34
N MET A 294 8.69 2.59 24.44
CA MET A 294 9.26 3.78 23.82
C MET A 294 9.24 4.95 24.80
N THR A 295 10.42 5.41 25.20
CA THR A 295 10.55 6.59 26.05
C THR A 295 11.22 7.71 25.26
N GLU A 296 10.58 8.88 25.22
CA GLU A 296 11.16 10.11 24.67
C GLU A 296 11.58 11.01 25.82
N ARG A 297 12.82 11.50 25.76
CA ARG A 297 13.36 12.52 26.66
C ARG A 297 13.82 13.73 25.89
N ARG A 298 13.62 14.91 26.47
CA ARG A 298 14.18 16.18 25.97
C ARG A 298 15.02 16.82 27.04
N ASN A 299 16.28 17.06 26.74
CA ASN A 299 17.26 17.63 27.65
C ASN A 299 17.27 16.91 29.02
N GLY A 300 17.15 15.58 28.99
CA GLY A 300 17.12 14.71 30.18
C GLY A 300 15.74 14.46 30.80
N THR A 301 14.73 15.28 30.49
CA THR A 301 13.37 15.14 31.05
C THR A 301 12.52 14.21 30.19
N VAL A 302 11.86 13.22 30.81
CA VAL A 302 10.91 12.33 30.10
C VAL A 302 9.68 13.13 29.68
N VAL A 303 9.42 13.17 28.38
CA VAL A 303 8.25 13.84 27.79
C VAL A 303 7.17 12.86 27.34
N ARG A 304 7.54 11.61 27.02
CA ARG A 304 6.61 10.53 26.66
C ARG A 304 7.18 9.19 27.12
N ASP A 305 6.33 8.32 27.65
CA ASP A 305 6.64 6.93 27.94
C ASP A 305 5.47 6.04 27.54
N ILE A 306 5.65 5.28 26.46
CA ILE A 306 4.60 4.58 25.74
C ILE A 306 4.90 3.09 25.72
N THR A 307 3.88 2.28 26.00
CA THR A 307 3.85 0.84 25.74
C THR A 307 2.94 0.56 24.55
N THR A 308 3.45 -0.16 23.57
CA THR A 308 2.70 -0.56 22.37
C THR A 308 1.61 -1.56 22.72
N THR A 309 0.47 -1.43 22.05
CA THR A 309 -0.65 -2.36 22.20
C THR A 309 -1.09 -2.98 20.88
N LEU A 310 -0.93 -2.26 19.76
CA LEU A 310 -1.29 -2.73 18.43
C LEU A 310 -0.52 -1.92 17.37
N THR A 311 -0.16 -2.56 16.27
CA THR A 311 0.35 -1.90 15.07
C THR A 311 -0.34 -2.41 13.81
N GLU A 312 -0.29 -1.65 12.72
CA GLU A 312 -0.54 -2.16 11.36
C GLU A 312 0.51 -1.57 10.42
N THR A 313 1.54 -2.37 10.16
CA THR A 313 2.73 -2.00 9.37
C THR A 313 2.52 -2.15 7.86
N GLY A 314 1.48 -2.89 7.45
CA GLY A 314 1.06 -3.06 6.05
C GLY A 314 -0.09 -2.14 5.64
N GLN A 315 -0.52 -1.20 6.50
CA GLN A 315 -1.64 -0.31 6.22
C GLN A 315 -1.27 0.72 5.19
N MET A 316 -1.84 0.67 3.99
CA MET A 316 -1.41 1.54 2.90
C MET A 316 -2.16 2.87 2.86
N TYR A 317 -3.40 2.96 3.37
CA TYR A 317 -4.19 4.18 3.32
C TYR A 317 -3.97 5.07 4.56
N VAL A 318 -2.82 5.76 4.59
CA VAL A 318 -2.50 6.76 5.60
C VAL A 318 -2.24 8.11 4.93
N VAL A 319 -3.16 9.06 5.11
CA VAL A 319 -3.12 10.36 4.42
C VAL A 319 -3.19 11.54 5.39
N MET A 320 -2.46 12.60 5.06
CA MET A 320 -2.39 13.86 5.82
C MET A 320 -2.35 15.05 4.85
N PRO A 321 -3.42 15.25 4.05
CA PRO A 321 -3.49 16.42 3.18
C PRO A 321 -3.44 17.69 4.03
N VAL A 322 -2.67 18.69 3.58
CA VAL A 322 -2.52 19.95 4.32
C VAL A 322 -3.71 20.86 4.02
N PRO A 323 -4.48 21.31 5.02
CA PRO A 323 -5.59 22.25 4.83
C PRO A 323 -5.14 23.56 4.17
N ALA A 324 -6.03 24.18 3.39
CA ALA A 324 -5.73 25.44 2.69
C ALA A 324 -5.34 26.58 3.65
N SER A 325 -5.97 26.65 4.82
CA SER A 325 -5.65 27.60 5.90
C SER A 325 -4.22 27.44 6.42
N VAL A 326 -3.78 26.20 6.64
CA VAL A 326 -2.42 25.88 7.08
C VAL A 326 -1.40 26.22 6.00
N LYS A 327 -1.68 25.88 4.73
CA LYS A 327 -0.83 26.27 3.60
C LYS A 327 -0.69 27.79 3.48
N ALA A 328 -1.76 28.53 3.73
CA ALA A 328 -1.74 29.99 3.67
C ALA A 328 -1.00 30.62 4.87
N ALA A 329 -1.08 30.00 6.06
CA ALA A 329 -0.51 30.54 7.28
C ALA A 329 0.98 30.23 7.47
N ILE A 330 1.47 29.14 6.87
CA ILE A 330 2.87 28.70 7.02
C ILE A 330 3.60 28.92 5.70
N THR A 331 4.66 29.72 5.73
CA THR A 331 5.67 29.75 4.66
C THR A 331 6.79 28.78 5.05
N PRO A 332 6.90 27.60 4.41
CA PRO A 332 7.88 26.61 4.82
C PRO A 332 9.30 27.12 4.58
N THR A 333 10.12 27.11 5.63
CA THR A 333 11.57 27.36 5.54
C THR A 333 12.36 26.08 5.33
N LEU A 334 11.73 24.92 5.55
CA LEU A 334 12.29 23.59 5.39
C LEU A 334 11.84 23.00 4.05
N GLN A 335 12.73 22.28 3.39
CA GLN A 335 12.36 21.46 2.24
C GLN A 335 12.15 20.01 2.70
N PRO A 336 10.99 19.39 2.43
CA PRO A 336 10.83 17.97 2.68
C PRO A 336 11.85 17.20 1.82
N PRO A 337 12.28 15.99 2.24
CA PRO A 337 13.22 15.22 1.44
C PRO A 337 12.61 14.96 0.06
N ASN A 338 13.39 15.21 -1.00
CA ASN A 338 12.98 14.93 -2.37
C ASN A 338 13.10 13.42 -2.64
N TRP A 339 12.21 12.64 -2.03
CA TRP A 339 12.22 11.19 -2.14
C TRP A 339 12.08 10.75 -3.60
N VAL A 340 13.11 10.10 -4.12
CA VAL A 340 12.97 9.32 -5.36
C VAL A 340 12.40 7.97 -4.98
N SER A 341 11.19 7.64 -5.44
CA SER A 341 10.65 6.30 -5.24
C SER A 341 11.35 5.33 -6.18
N ALA A 342 11.89 4.23 -5.64
CA ALA A 342 12.39 3.13 -6.46
C ALA A 342 11.30 2.44 -7.31
N PHE A 343 10.03 2.79 -7.08
CA PHE A 343 8.86 2.28 -7.78
C PHE A 343 8.13 3.35 -8.58
N ALA A 344 8.66 4.57 -8.65
CA ALA A 344 8.11 5.57 -9.54
C ALA A 344 8.11 4.99 -10.96
N PRO A 345 6.97 5.00 -11.68
CA PRO A 345 7.01 4.70 -13.10
C PRO A 345 8.01 5.67 -13.73
N ALA A 346 8.85 5.17 -14.65
CA ALA A 346 9.69 6.04 -15.46
C ALA A 346 8.82 7.15 -16.05
N ALA A 347 9.31 8.39 -16.06
CA ALA A 347 8.63 9.50 -16.73
C ALA A 347 8.18 9.01 -18.11
N PRO A 348 6.93 9.30 -18.56
CA PRO A 348 6.46 8.83 -19.85
C PRO A 348 7.50 9.24 -20.89
N ALA A 349 8.12 8.25 -21.52
CA ALA A 349 9.04 8.52 -22.61
C ALA A 349 8.25 9.31 -23.64
N GLN A 350 8.71 10.53 -23.96
CA GLN A 350 8.23 11.21 -25.14
C GLN A 350 8.43 10.27 -26.33
N PRO A 351 7.41 10.01 -27.14
CA PRO A 351 7.54 9.06 -28.23
C PRO A 351 8.65 9.51 -29.18
N ALA A 352 9.74 8.73 -29.21
CA ALA A 352 10.82 8.87 -30.17
C ALA A 352 10.69 7.74 -31.20
N ALA A 353 9.86 7.97 -32.22
CA ALA A 353 9.90 7.31 -33.53
C ALA A 353 8.96 8.03 -34.50
N ALA A 354 9.26 8.00 -35.81
CA ALA A 354 8.36 8.49 -36.86
C ALA A 354 6.98 7.85 -36.71
N GLN A 355 5.96 8.66 -36.38
CA GLN A 355 4.64 8.17 -36.00
C GLN A 355 3.95 7.48 -37.19
N ALA A 356 3.51 6.23 -36.99
CA ALA A 356 2.61 5.58 -37.93
C ALA A 356 1.34 6.43 -38.09
N VAL A 357 0.81 6.50 -39.31
CA VAL A 357 -0.43 7.23 -39.59
C VAL A 357 -1.56 6.62 -38.75
N THR A 358 -2.27 7.45 -37.98
CA THR A 358 -3.45 7.00 -37.21
C THR A 358 -4.53 6.49 -38.16
N PRO A 359 -4.93 5.20 -38.08
CA PRO A 359 -6.05 4.69 -38.86
C PRO A 359 -7.35 5.44 -38.52
N ARG A 360 -8.20 5.67 -39.51
CA ARG A 360 -9.47 6.38 -39.35
C ARG A 360 -10.62 5.56 -39.91
N LEU A 361 -11.76 5.66 -39.25
CA LEU A 361 -13.04 5.14 -39.74
C LEU A 361 -13.55 5.97 -40.94
N PRO A 362 -14.56 5.48 -41.68
CA PRO A 362 -15.19 6.25 -42.77
C PRO A 362 -15.74 7.62 -42.34
N ASN A 363 -16.13 7.77 -41.07
CA ASN A 363 -16.60 9.04 -40.50
C ASN A 363 -15.44 10.02 -40.14
N GLY A 364 -14.20 9.67 -40.47
CA GLY A 364 -13.00 10.47 -40.23
C GLY A 364 -12.48 10.42 -38.80
N LYS A 365 -13.15 9.75 -37.86
CA LYS A 365 -12.66 9.61 -36.48
C LYS A 365 -11.55 8.56 -36.40
N PRO A 366 -10.60 8.71 -35.46
CA PRO A 366 -9.60 7.67 -35.20
C PRO A 366 -10.28 6.32 -34.97
N ASP A 367 -9.87 5.31 -35.73
CA ASP A 367 -10.29 3.95 -35.48
C ASP A 367 -9.57 3.45 -34.23
N MET A 368 -10.28 2.90 -33.25
CA MET A 368 -9.71 2.39 -32.00
C MET A 368 -9.54 0.86 -32.04
N THR A 369 -9.96 0.21 -33.13
CA THR A 369 -9.92 -1.24 -33.29
C THR A 369 -8.50 -1.78 -33.18
N GLY A 370 -8.35 -2.84 -32.40
CA GLY A 370 -7.06 -3.51 -32.20
C GLY A 370 -7.02 -4.33 -30.91
N ALA A 371 -5.97 -5.14 -30.81
CA ALA A 371 -5.53 -5.72 -29.55
C ALA A 371 -4.53 -4.77 -28.90
N TRP A 372 -4.69 -4.51 -27.60
CA TRP A 372 -3.95 -3.46 -26.90
C TRP A 372 -3.27 -4.03 -25.67
N THR A 373 -2.03 -3.59 -25.44
CA THR A 373 -1.27 -3.90 -24.24
C THR A 373 -1.00 -2.62 -23.47
N SER A 374 -1.28 -2.63 -22.17
CA SER A 374 -0.75 -1.61 -21.27
C SER A 374 0.63 -2.07 -20.79
N PRO A 375 1.58 -1.15 -20.55
CA PRO A 375 2.76 -1.43 -19.74
C PRO A 375 2.32 -2.16 -18.48
N ASN A 376 3.01 -3.25 -18.17
CA ASN A 376 2.73 -3.98 -16.96
C ASN A 376 3.15 -3.12 -15.77
N LEU A 377 2.20 -2.61 -15.00
CA LEU A 377 2.45 -2.06 -13.67
C LEU A 377 2.66 -3.25 -12.74
N GLY A 378 3.73 -4.03 -12.95
CA GLY A 378 4.03 -5.21 -12.13
C GLY A 378 4.39 -4.80 -10.70
N PRO A 379 4.18 -5.70 -9.69
CA PRO A 379 4.69 -5.46 -8.34
C PRO A 379 6.18 -5.14 -8.41
N PRO A 380 6.68 -4.20 -7.59
CA PRO A 380 8.10 -4.10 -7.41
C PRO A 380 8.59 -5.33 -6.66
N GLY A 381 9.15 -6.27 -7.42
CA GLY A 381 9.70 -7.52 -6.92
C GLY A 381 8.79 -8.73 -7.15
N SER A 382 9.23 -9.88 -6.66
CA SER A 382 8.72 -11.21 -7.07
C SER A 382 7.59 -11.77 -6.21
N GLY A 383 7.07 -11.02 -5.22
CA GLY A 383 6.13 -11.53 -4.21
C GLY A 383 6.74 -12.48 -3.19
N THR A 384 7.79 -13.21 -3.58
CA THR A 384 8.55 -14.12 -2.69
C THR A 384 9.58 -13.36 -1.87
N ARG A 385 9.88 -13.82 -0.65
CA ARG A 385 10.90 -13.25 0.24
C ARG A 385 11.68 -14.35 0.94
N ARG A 386 13.00 -14.18 1.06
CA ARG A 386 13.85 -15.05 1.88
C ARG A 386 13.29 -15.15 3.31
N CYS A 387 13.41 -16.33 3.91
CA CYS A 387 12.91 -16.55 5.25
C CYS A 387 13.61 -15.63 6.25
N GLY A 388 12.80 -14.90 7.02
CA GLY A 388 13.25 -13.99 8.06
C GLY A 388 13.89 -14.73 9.23
N PRO A 389 14.62 -14.00 10.10
CA PRO A 389 15.38 -14.60 11.19
C PRO A 389 14.51 -15.25 12.29
N THR A 390 13.19 -15.02 12.26
CA THR A 390 12.23 -15.56 13.23
C THR A 390 11.30 -16.62 12.64
N GLN A 391 11.45 -16.96 11.37
CA GLN A 391 10.64 -17.98 10.72
C GLN A 391 11.21 -19.38 10.96
N SER A 392 10.36 -20.40 10.82
CA SER A 392 10.72 -21.79 11.06
C SER A 392 11.81 -22.28 10.09
N ALA A 393 12.54 -23.34 10.47
CA ALA A 393 13.64 -23.87 9.68
C ALA A 393 13.20 -24.50 8.34
N ASP A 394 11.96 -24.95 8.24
CA ASP A 394 11.31 -25.46 7.02
C ASP A 394 10.73 -24.33 6.15
N CYS A 395 10.90 -23.07 6.55
CA CYS A 395 10.50 -21.95 5.73
C CYS A 395 11.23 -21.96 4.37
N HIS A 396 10.49 -21.64 3.31
CA HIS A 396 11.05 -21.38 1.99
C HIS A 396 10.43 -20.11 1.39
N PRO A 397 11.06 -19.47 0.38
CA PRO A 397 10.62 -18.16 -0.10
C PRO A 397 9.17 -18.05 -0.59
N GLY A 398 8.55 -19.18 -0.94
CA GLY A 398 7.14 -19.26 -1.33
C GLY A 398 6.17 -19.03 -0.15
N HIS A 399 6.55 -19.40 1.08
CA HIS A 399 5.71 -19.18 2.27
C HIS A 399 5.39 -17.70 2.52
N ASN A 400 6.30 -16.81 2.11
CA ASN A 400 6.15 -15.37 2.31
C ASN A 400 5.32 -14.69 1.22
N PHE A 401 4.88 -15.41 0.18
CA PHE A 401 4.17 -14.81 -0.95
C PHE A 401 2.97 -13.97 -0.48
N THR A 402 2.07 -14.55 0.31
CA THR A 402 0.85 -13.85 0.75
C THR A 402 1.14 -12.64 1.65
N VAL A 403 2.13 -12.75 2.54
CA VAL A 403 2.50 -11.68 3.49
C VAL A 403 3.16 -10.51 2.76
N ASP A 404 4.10 -10.80 1.86
CA ASP A 404 4.85 -9.77 1.15
C ASP A 404 4.08 -9.20 -0.05
N TYR A 405 3.22 -10.00 -0.70
CA TYR A 405 2.41 -9.52 -1.83
C TYR A 405 1.48 -8.37 -1.42
N ALA A 406 0.96 -8.41 -0.19
CA ALA A 406 0.19 -7.32 0.40
C ALA A 406 0.94 -5.98 0.40
N TRP A 407 2.27 -6.01 0.44
CA TRP A 407 3.14 -4.84 0.57
C TRP A 407 3.74 -4.38 -0.76
N ILE A 408 3.72 -5.23 -1.78
CA ILE A 408 4.27 -4.92 -3.11
C ILE A 408 3.19 -4.85 -4.18
N SER A 409 1.91 -5.12 -3.87
CA SER A 409 0.87 -5.00 -4.88
C SER A 409 0.86 -3.55 -5.44
N PRO A 410 1.01 -3.34 -6.75
CA PRO A 410 1.04 -2.01 -7.39
C PRO A 410 -0.20 -1.18 -7.08
N SER A 411 -1.35 -1.86 -7.04
CA SER A 411 -2.64 -1.30 -6.64
C SER A 411 -2.67 -0.81 -5.17
N ARG A 412 -1.75 -1.29 -4.33
CA ARG A 412 -1.60 -0.91 -2.92
C ARG A 412 -0.39 -0.01 -2.65
N TYR A 413 0.66 -0.01 -3.48
CA TYR A 413 1.88 0.81 -3.26
C TYR A 413 1.97 2.04 -4.19
N GLY A 414 1.12 2.13 -5.22
CA GLY A 414 1.11 3.27 -6.14
C GLY A 414 0.86 4.62 -5.42
N PRO A 415 1.55 5.71 -5.82
CA PRO A 415 1.40 7.03 -5.20
C PRO A 415 0.10 7.74 -5.57
N ASN A 416 -0.62 7.26 -6.58
CA ASN A 416 -1.87 7.86 -7.07
C ASN A 416 -3.08 7.06 -6.55
N ARG A 417 -3.81 7.63 -5.59
CA ARG A 417 -4.99 7.05 -4.94
C ARG A 417 -6.05 8.12 -4.69
N PRO A 418 -7.34 7.76 -4.56
CA PRO A 418 -8.37 8.73 -4.22
C PRO A 418 -8.15 9.29 -2.81
N LEU A 419 -8.46 10.57 -2.64
CA LEU A 419 -8.44 11.23 -1.34
C LEU A 419 -9.84 11.20 -0.73
N TYR A 420 -10.09 10.26 0.19
CA TYR A 420 -11.36 10.14 0.89
C TYR A 420 -11.56 11.27 1.88
N LYS A 421 -12.82 11.60 2.15
CA LYS A 421 -13.22 12.43 3.28
C LYS A 421 -12.76 11.79 4.61
N PRO A 422 -12.43 12.60 5.63
CA PRO A 422 -11.85 12.10 6.88
C PRO A 422 -12.69 11.03 7.60
N GLU A 423 -14.02 11.14 7.53
CA GLU A 423 -14.95 10.17 8.11
C GLU A 423 -14.80 8.74 7.56
N PHE A 424 -14.14 8.56 6.42
CA PHE A 424 -13.95 7.26 5.77
C PHE A 424 -12.55 6.68 5.91
N TRP A 425 -11.57 7.41 6.47
CA TRP A 425 -10.19 6.90 6.55
C TRP A 425 -10.10 5.58 7.31
N ASP A 426 -10.76 5.48 8.47
CA ASP A 426 -10.78 4.23 9.26
C ASP A 426 -11.48 3.09 8.50
N LYS A 427 -12.54 3.38 7.74
CA LYS A 427 -13.23 2.40 6.89
C LYS A 427 -12.29 1.85 5.81
N VAL A 428 -11.56 2.70 5.10
CA VAL A 428 -10.61 2.25 4.07
C VAL A 428 -9.52 1.39 4.69
N GLN A 429 -9.00 1.80 5.85
CA GLN A 429 -7.99 1.04 6.58
C GLN A 429 -8.50 -0.35 7.02
N GLU A 430 -9.73 -0.43 7.51
CA GLU A 430 -10.38 -1.69 7.88
C GLU A 430 -10.58 -2.60 6.67
N LEU A 431 -11.10 -2.05 5.56
CA LEU A 431 -11.31 -2.81 4.32
C LEU A 431 -9.98 -3.31 3.75
N ASP A 432 -8.90 -2.53 3.84
CA ASP A 432 -7.55 -2.93 3.45
C ASP A 432 -7.07 -4.12 4.30
N MET A 433 -7.18 -4.01 5.64
CA MET A 433 -6.81 -5.06 6.59
C MET A 433 -7.58 -6.36 6.35
N TRP A 434 -8.87 -6.26 6.03
CA TRP A 434 -9.76 -7.40 5.83
C TRP A 434 -10.09 -7.67 4.36
N THR A 435 -9.16 -7.35 3.45
CA THR A 435 -9.36 -7.48 2.00
C THR A 435 -9.91 -8.86 1.62
N ASN A 436 -9.35 -9.96 2.11
CA ASN A 436 -9.81 -11.31 1.74
C ASN A 436 -11.26 -11.61 2.16
N LYS A 437 -11.76 -10.90 3.18
CA LYS A 437 -13.13 -11.06 3.68
C LYS A 437 -14.12 -10.15 2.96
N TYR A 438 -13.72 -8.91 2.67
CA TYR A 438 -14.63 -7.88 2.16
C TYR A 438 -14.49 -7.58 0.67
N ASP A 439 -13.39 -7.97 0.02
CA ASP A 439 -13.19 -7.71 -1.40
C ASP A 439 -14.19 -8.55 -2.23
N PRO A 440 -15.11 -7.93 -2.98
CA PRO A 440 -16.17 -8.64 -3.71
C PRO A 440 -15.63 -9.65 -4.73
N VAL A 441 -14.41 -9.44 -5.25
CA VAL A 441 -13.80 -10.36 -6.21
C VAL A 441 -13.60 -11.76 -5.60
N MET A 442 -13.44 -11.86 -4.28
CA MET A 442 -13.31 -13.12 -3.54
C MET A 442 -14.61 -13.92 -3.52
N THR A 443 -15.73 -13.30 -3.94
CA THR A 443 -17.07 -13.91 -4.05
C THR A 443 -17.58 -13.93 -5.50
N CYS A 444 -16.66 -13.99 -6.47
CA CYS A 444 -16.97 -14.08 -7.90
C CYS A 444 -17.69 -12.87 -8.51
N GLN A 445 -17.77 -11.74 -7.79
CA GLN A 445 -18.33 -10.51 -8.35
C GLN A 445 -17.33 -9.84 -9.31
N PRO A 446 -17.82 -9.09 -10.32
CA PRO A 446 -16.94 -8.33 -11.22
C PRO A 446 -16.10 -7.29 -10.48
N LEU A 447 -14.93 -6.95 -11.02
CA LEU A 447 -14.04 -5.95 -10.41
C LEU A 447 -14.62 -4.53 -10.44
N GLY A 448 -15.45 -4.24 -11.45
CA GLY A 448 -15.91 -2.89 -11.74
C GLY A 448 -14.81 -1.98 -12.32
N LEU A 449 -15.13 -0.69 -12.48
CA LEU A 449 -14.19 0.31 -12.99
C LEU A 449 -13.72 1.25 -11.88
N PRO A 450 -12.47 1.74 -11.93
CA PRO A 450 -11.44 1.49 -12.95
C PRO A 450 -10.62 0.21 -12.68
N ARG A 451 -10.97 -0.58 -11.66
CA ARG A 451 -10.20 -1.74 -11.20
C ARG A 451 -9.99 -2.83 -12.25
N GLN A 452 -10.97 -3.06 -13.13
CA GLN A 452 -10.83 -3.98 -14.27
C GLN A 452 -9.64 -3.63 -15.18
N GLY A 453 -9.22 -2.36 -15.16
CA GLY A 453 -8.11 -1.85 -15.96
C GLY A 453 -8.52 -1.51 -17.39
N THR A 454 -7.57 -1.58 -18.30
CA THR A 454 -7.72 -1.11 -19.69
C THR A 454 -8.23 -2.24 -20.59
N PRO A 455 -8.99 -1.94 -21.66
CA PRO A 455 -9.39 -2.97 -22.61
C PRO A 455 -8.17 -3.66 -23.23
N ARG A 456 -8.23 -4.98 -23.38
CA ARG A 456 -7.20 -5.75 -24.09
C ARG A 456 -7.52 -5.93 -25.57
N ARG A 457 -8.79 -5.77 -25.94
CA ARG A 457 -9.23 -5.71 -27.33
C ARG A 457 -10.36 -4.70 -27.45
N ILE A 458 -10.31 -3.93 -28.53
CA ILE A 458 -11.32 -2.96 -28.91
C ILE A 458 -11.86 -3.33 -30.28
N VAL A 459 -13.18 -3.30 -30.41
CA VAL A 459 -13.88 -3.32 -31.71
C VAL A 459 -14.62 -1.99 -31.83
N HIS A 460 -14.37 -1.24 -32.89
CA HIS A 460 -14.97 0.08 -33.10
C HIS A 460 -15.79 0.09 -34.39
N THR A 461 -17.09 0.37 -34.25
CA THR A 461 -18.00 0.58 -35.38
C THR A 461 -18.23 2.07 -35.60
N ASP A 462 -19.10 2.42 -36.55
CA ASP A 462 -19.52 3.80 -36.78
C ASP A 462 -20.43 4.35 -35.66
N LYS A 463 -21.03 3.48 -34.83
CA LYS A 463 -22.06 3.83 -33.84
C LYS A 463 -21.71 3.48 -32.40
N ASP A 464 -20.82 2.51 -32.21
CA ASP A 464 -20.43 2.03 -30.89
C ASP A 464 -18.98 1.54 -30.84
N ILE A 465 -18.49 1.41 -29.62
CA ILE A 465 -17.20 0.83 -29.31
C ILE A 465 -17.39 -0.27 -28.28
N ILE A 466 -16.78 -1.42 -28.53
CA ILE A 466 -16.84 -2.58 -27.65
C ILE A 466 -15.48 -2.77 -27.02
N PHE A 467 -15.46 -2.72 -25.70
CA PHE A 467 -14.28 -3.00 -24.89
C PHE A 467 -14.37 -4.43 -24.37
N LEU A 468 -13.32 -5.20 -24.64
CA LEU A 468 -13.13 -6.53 -24.10
C LEU A 468 -11.96 -6.50 -23.12
N TYR A 469 -12.24 -6.86 -21.88
CA TYR A 469 -11.27 -6.89 -20.80
C TYR A 469 -10.74 -8.30 -20.59
N GLY A 470 -9.45 -8.40 -20.27
CA GLY A 470 -8.85 -9.67 -19.90
C GLY A 470 -9.04 -10.00 -18.42
N MET A 471 -8.76 -11.26 -18.07
CA MET A 471 -8.69 -11.73 -16.69
C MET A 471 -7.49 -11.13 -15.93
N TYR A 472 -7.57 -11.18 -14.60
CA TYR A 472 -6.49 -10.81 -13.68
C TYR A 472 -6.03 -9.34 -13.80
N GLY A 473 -7.00 -8.41 -13.96
CA GLY A 473 -6.74 -7.00 -14.21
C GLY A 473 -5.83 -6.30 -13.19
N ASP A 474 -5.84 -6.76 -11.94
CA ASP A 474 -5.02 -6.24 -10.85
C ASP A 474 -4.27 -7.34 -10.06
N TYR A 475 -4.09 -8.52 -10.67
CA TYR A 475 -3.55 -9.73 -10.02
C TYR A 475 -4.36 -10.19 -8.78
N GLY A 476 -5.55 -9.61 -8.56
CA GLY A 476 -6.61 -9.93 -7.59
C GLY A 476 -7.41 -11.18 -7.86
N GLY A 477 -7.37 -11.64 -9.11
CA GLY A 477 -8.51 -12.36 -9.67
C GLY A 477 -9.24 -11.45 -10.66
N GLY A 478 -10.53 -11.70 -10.84
CA GLY A 478 -11.35 -11.01 -11.83
C GLY A 478 -11.39 -11.75 -13.16
N ASN A 479 -12.60 -11.83 -13.72
CA ASN A 479 -12.90 -12.54 -14.94
C ASN A 479 -12.78 -11.62 -16.17
N SER A 480 -12.83 -12.24 -17.35
CA SER A 480 -13.04 -11.52 -18.60
C SER A 480 -14.42 -10.87 -18.58
N GLU A 481 -14.50 -9.59 -18.95
CA GLU A 481 -15.71 -8.79 -18.94
C GLU A 481 -15.77 -7.92 -20.20
N PHE A 482 -16.92 -7.30 -20.48
CA PHE A 482 -17.06 -6.43 -21.65
C PHE A 482 -17.95 -5.21 -21.38
N ARG A 483 -17.77 -4.16 -22.19
CA ARG A 483 -18.71 -3.03 -22.31
C ARG A 483 -19.04 -2.79 -23.77
N VAL A 484 -20.30 -2.50 -24.08
CA VAL A 484 -20.75 -1.97 -25.37
C VAL A 484 -21.16 -0.53 -25.14
N ILE A 485 -20.51 0.41 -25.83
CA ILE A 485 -20.61 1.83 -25.52
C ILE A 485 -21.03 2.58 -26.78
N PRO A 486 -22.21 3.22 -26.83
CA PRO A 486 -22.59 4.04 -27.96
C PRO A 486 -21.67 5.27 -28.07
N THR A 487 -21.24 5.60 -29.28
CA THR A 487 -20.33 6.73 -29.58
C THR A 487 -20.98 7.81 -30.44
N ASP A 488 -22.30 7.74 -30.62
CA ASP A 488 -23.12 8.66 -31.40
C ASP A 488 -23.41 10.00 -30.72
N GLY A 489 -22.80 10.27 -29.57
CA GLY A 489 -22.95 11.53 -28.83
C GLY A 489 -24.29 11.67 -28.09
N ARG A 490 -25.06 10.59 -27.95
CA ARG A 490 -26.31 10.62 -27.17
C ARG A 490 -26.07 10.98 -25.71
N GLN A 491 -27.08 11.58 -25.09
CA GLN A 491 -27.09 11.84 -23.65
C GLN A 491 -27.52 10.60 -22.86
N HIS A 492 -27.20 10.57 -21.56
CA HIS A 492 -27.71 9.52 -20.68
C HIS A 492 -29.24 9.54 -20.63
N ASN A 493 -29.84 8.40 -20.96
CA ASN A 493 -31.27 8.19 -20.76
C ASN A 493 -31.61 8.15 -19.26
N ALA A 494 -32.54 8.98 -18.82
CA ALA A 494 -32.92 9.09 -17.41
C ALA A 494 -33.50 7.80 -16.80
N ASN A 495 -34.15 6.94 -17.59
CA ASN A 495 -34.68 5.67 -17.11
C ASN A 495 -33.57 4.64 -16.92
N THR A 496 -32.66 4.53 -17.89
CA THR A 496 -31.48 3.66 -17.79
C THR A 496 -30.53 4.11 -16.70
N ALA A 497 -30.39 5.42 -16.47
CA ALA A 497 -29.55 5.98 -15.40
C ALA A 497 -29.96 5.56 -13.98
N ARG A 498 -31.16 4.98 -13.80
CA ARG A 498 -31.59 4.41 -12.51
C ARG A 498 -31.18 2.94 -12.31
N GLN A 499 -30.57 2.32 -13.33
CA GLN A 499 -30.14 0.93 -13.29
C GLN A 499 -28.65 0.87 -12.94
N ALA A 500 -28.35 0.53 -11.69
CA ALA A 500 -26.99 0.35 -11.23
C ALA A 500 -26.38 -0.93 -11.84
N THR A 501 -25.15 -0.85 -12.35
CA THR A 501 -24.42 -1.98 -12.95
C THR A 501 -22.96 -1.99 -12.47
N TYR A 502 -22.27 -3.13 -12.59
CA TYR A 502 -20.86 -3.25 -12.19
C TYR A 502 -19.90 -2.36 -13.01
N PHE A 503 -20.23 -2.11 -14.28
CA PHE A 503 -19.38 -1.37 -15.23
C PHE A 503 -19.91 0.02 -15.60
N GLY A 504 -21.02 0.43 -14.97
CA GLY A 504 -21.69 1.69 -15.22
C GLY A 504 -22.42 1.77 -16.56
N TYR A 505 -23.42 2.64 -16.61
CA TYR A 505 -24.06 3.07 -17.84
C TYR A 505 -23.18 4.12 -18.52
N THR A 506 -22.62 3.79 -19.69
CA THR A 506 -21.63 4.64 -20.38
C THR A 506 -22.16 5.18 -21.71
N VAL A 507 -21.89 6.45 -22.01
CA VAL A 507 -22.07 7.05 -23.35
C VAL A 507 -20.78 7.71 -23.82
N GLY A 508 -20.52 7.66 -25.12
CA GLY A 508 -19.33 8.21 -25.76
C GLY A 508 -19.64 9.40 -26.67
N ARG A 509 -18.71 10.35 -26.71
CA ARG A 509 -18.71 11.48 -27.64
C ARG A 509 -17.29 11.80 -28.11
N TRP A 510 -17.17 12.49 -29.24
CA TRP A 510 -15.87 12.92 -29.77
C TRP A 510 -15.60 14.40 -29.47
N GLU A 511 -14.43 14.69 -28.91
CA GLU A 511 -13.85 16.03 -28.78
C GLU A 511 -12.62 16.09 -29.69
N GLY A 512 -12.80 16.58 -30.93
CA GLY A 512 -11.78 16.46 -31.97
C GLY A 512 -11.49 14.99 -32.31
N ASP A 513 -10.25 14.57 -32.08
CA ASP A 513 -9.74 13.19 -32.24
C ASP A 513 -9.68 12.41 -30.91
N THR A 514 -10.17 12.97 -29.81
CA THR A 514 -10.26 12.29 -28.52
C THR A 514 -11.67 11.74 -28.33
N LEU A 515 -11.77 10.44 -28.05
CA LEU A 515 -13.01 9.80 -27.61
C LEU A 515 -13.16 10.03 -26.11
N VAL A 516 -14.26 10.64 -25.68
CA VAL A 516 -14.58 10.88 -24.28
C VAL A 516 -15.77 10.02 -23.88
N LEU A 517 -15.57 9.20 -22.86
CA LEU A 517 -16.59 8.34 -22.29
C LEU A 517 -17.04 8.91 -20.95
N ASP A 518 -18.34 8.95 -20.75
CA ASP A 518 -19.00 9.38 -19.52
C ASP A 518 -19.80 8.20 -18.95
N SER A 519 -19.42 7.73 -17.76
CA SER A 519 -20.02 6.58 -17.11
C SER A 519 -20.64 6.97 -15.77
N ILE A 520 -21.87 6.54 -15.53
CA ILE A 520 -22.63 6.74 -14.28
C ILE A 520 -23.30 5.41 -13.85
N SER A 521 -24.11 5.44 -12.79
CA SER A 521 -24.98 4.32 -12.40
C SER A 521 -24.20 3.03 -12.07
N PHE A 522 -23.25 3.15 -11.16
CA PHE A 522 -22.49 2.02 -10.65
C PHE A 522 -23.20 1.41 -9.44
N VAL A 523 -23.05 0.09 -9.25
CA VAL A 523 -23.32 -0.51 -7.94
C VAL A 523 -22.19 -0.12 -6.98
N ASP A 524 -22.52 0.18 -5.73
CA ASP A 524 -21.55 0.58 -4.69
C ASP A 524 -20.82 -0.62 -4.06
N SER A 525 -21.09 -1.84 -4.54
CA SER A 525 -20.45 -3.03 -4.03
C SER A 525 -19.04 -3.23 -4.56
N THR A 526 -18.65 -2.62 -5.69
CA THR A 526 -17.31 -2.80 -6.29
C THR A 526 -16.25 -1.91 -5.65
N TRP A 527 -14.98 -2.28 -5.84
CA TRP A 527 -13.84 -1.51 -5.37
C TRP A 527 -13.06 -0.93 -6.56
N LEU A 528 -12.49 0.25 -6.38
CA LEU A 528 -11.67 0.95 -7.37
C LEU A 528 -10.26 0.38 -7.53
N GLY A 529 -9.82 -0.42 -6.56
CA GLY A 529 -8.55 -1.10 -6.52
C GLY A 529 -8.50 -2.03 -5.31
N ARG A 530 -7.46 -2.89 -5.23
CA ARG A 530 -7.15 -3.58 -3.97
C ARG A 530 -6.89 -2.56 -2.86
N GLY A 531 -7.11 -3.01 -1.63
CA GLY A 531 -6.83 -2.23 -0.43
C GLY A 531 -7.97 -1.34 0.01
N GLY A 532 -9.21 -1.83 -0.15
CA GLY A 532 -10.39 -1.22 0.43
C GLY A 532 -10.84 0.09 -0.22
N LEU A 533 -10.37 0.38 -1.44
CA LEU A 533 -10.72 1.61 -2.16
C LEU A 533 -12.17 1.54 -2.67
N PHE A 534 -13.15 1.75 -1.78
CA PHE A 534 -14.57 1.74 -2.09
C PHE A 534 -15.03 3.00 -2.84
N HIS A 535 -16.23 2.98 -3.39
CA HIS A 535 -16.90 4.18 -3.91
C HIS A 535 -18.38 4.14 -3.53
N SER A 536 -19.08 5.27 -3.66
CA SER A 536 -20.53 5.32 -3.48
C SER A 536 -21.27 5.05 -4.81
N GLY A 537 -22.60 4.99 -4.73
CA GLY A 537 -23.47 4.88 -5.90
C GLY A 537 -23.49 6.15 -6.77
N ASP A 538 -23.05 7.29 -6.24
CA ASP A 538 -22.96 8.57 -6.94
C ASP A 538 -21.66 8.72 -7.76
N MET A 539 -20.87 7.64 -7.87
CA MET A 539 -19.67 7.63 -8.67
C MET A 539 -19.95 7.94 -10.16
N ARG A 540 -19.13 8.81 -10.74
CA ARG A 540 -19.07 9.10 -12.17
C ARG A 540 -17.63 8.98 -12.66
N ILE A 541 -17.43 8.32 -13.79
CA ILE A 541 -16.10 8.17 -14.40
C ILE A 541 -16.08 8.88 -15.75
N ILE A 542 -15.05 9.70 -15.96
CA ILE A 542 -14.71 10.28 -17.26
C ILE A 542 -13.45 9.60 -17.78
N GLU A 543 -13.55 8.96 -18.94
CA GLU A 543 -12.41 8.36 -19.63
C GLU A 543 -12.12 9.14 -20.91
N ARG A 544 -10.83 9.40 -21.20
CA ARG A 544 -10.39 10.05 -22.44
C ARG A 544 -9.41 9.14 -23.17
N LEU A 545 -9.69 8.86 -24.44
CA LEU A 545 -8.86 8.01 -25.30
C LEU A 545 -8.40 8.83 -26.52
N THR A 546 -7.08 9.03 -26.64
CA THR A 546 -6.48 9.72 -27.78
C THR A 546 -5.51 8.78 -28.50
N ARG A 547 -5.85 8.39 -29.75
CA ARG A 547 -5.01 7.49 -30.56
C ARG A 547 -4.02 8.27 -31.42
N GLN A 548 -2.75 7.89 -31.35
CA GLN A 548 -1.68 8.36 -32.23
C GLN A 548 -0.95 7.15 -32.81
N GLY A 549 -1.22 6.84 -34.08
CA GLY A 549 -0.68 5.66 -34.77
C GLY A 549 -1.05 4.36 -34.05
N ASN A 550 -0.03 3.77 -33.42
CA ASN A 550 -0.11 2.48 -32.71
C ASN A 550 -0.18 2.64 -31.18
N GLU A 551 -0.42 3.85 -30.68
CA GLU A 551 -0.57 4.12 -29.26
C GLU A 551 -1.92 4.79 -28.96
N ILE A 552 -2.52 4.46 -27.80
CA ILE A 552 -3.66 5.18 -27.24
C ILE A 552 -3.24 5.73 -25.88
N LEU A 553 -3.28 7.05 -25.72
CA LEU A 553 -3.26 7.67 -24.41
C LEU A 553 -4.64 7.50 -23.76
N TYR A 554 -4.66 6.84 -22.61
CA TYR A 554 -5.85 6.56 -21.82
C TYR A 554 -5.77 7.29 -20.48
N GLU A 555 -6.71 8.19 -20.26
CA GLU A 555 -6.81 9.03 -19.07
C GLU A 555 -8.14 8.77 -18.38
N VAL A 556 -8.15 8.71 -17.06
CA VAL A 556 -9.35 8.42 -16.27
C VAL A 556 -9.44 9.40 -15.11
N THR A 557 -10.62 9.99 -14.92
CA THR A 557 -10.96 10.79 -13.75
C THR A 557 -12.22 10.22 -13.11
N VAL A 558 -12.14 9.92 -11.81
CA VAL A 558 -13.26 9.41 -11.02
C VAL A 558 -13.80 10.53 -10.12
N HIS A 559 -15.08 10.82 -10.24
CA HIS A 559 -15.81 11.76 -9.40
C HIS A 559 -16.69 10.97 -8.44
N ASP A 560 -16.51 11.18 -7.14
CA ASP A 560 -17.40 10.66 -6.10
C ASP A 560 -17.45 11.71 -4.98
N PRO A 561 -18.33 12.72 -5.08
CA PRO A 561 -18.41 13.78 -4.09
C PRO A 561 -18.99 13.32 -2.75
N GLU A 562 -19.56 12.12 -2.67
CA GLU A 562 -20.01 11.53 -1.41
C GLU A 562 -18.82 11.02 -0.61
N SER A 563 -17.91 10.29 -1.25
CA SER A 563 -16.77 9.63 -0.61
C SER A 563 -15.48 10.46 -0.61
N PHE A 564 -15.21 11.24 -1.67
CA PHE A 564 -13.92 11.90 -1.89
C PHE A 564 -13.95 13.40 -1.56
N LEU A 565 -12.77 13.92 -1.23
CA LEU A 565 -12.53 15.36 -1.09
C LEU A 565 -12.40 16.06 -2.44
N GLU A 566 -11.90 15.36 -3.45
CA GLU A 566 -11.68 15.86 -4.81
C GLU A 566 -11.79 14.74 -5.84
N PRO A 567 -12.03 15.06 -7.13
CA PRO A 567 -11.98 14.06 -8.19
C PRO A 567 -10.62 13.35 -8.24
N TRP A 568 -10.65 12.03 -8.31
CA TRP A 568 -9.44 11.22 -8.42
C TRP A 568 -8.98 11.14 -9.88
N VAL A 569 -7.95 11.91 -10.20
CA VAL A 569 -7.28 11.86 -11.51
C VAL A 569 -6.23 10.75 -11.48
N MET A 570 -6.44 9.70 -12.27
CA MET A 570 -5.52 8.57 -12.34
C MET A 570 -4.28 8.90 -13.15
N THR A 571 -3.16 8.23 -12.86
CA THR A 571 -1.97 8.31 -13.72
C THR A 571 -2.32 7.81 -15.13
N PRO A 572 -2.10 8.63 -16.19
CA PRO A 572 -2.37 8.23 -17.56
C PRO A 572 -1.62 6.96 -17.97
N ARG A 573 -2.24 6.15 -18.81
CA ARG A 573 -1.65 4.93 -19.36
C ARG A 573 -1.53 5.04 -20.87
N THR A 574 -0.43 4.57 -21.43
CA THR A 574 -0.25 4.46 -22.88
C THR A 574 -0.44 3.02 -23.30
N LEU A 575 -1.54 2.74 -24.00
CA LEU A 575 -1.78 1.43 -24.60
C LEU A 575 -1.03 1.33 -25.91
N ARG A 576 -0.35 0.21 -26.14
CA ARG A 576 0.35 -0.08 -27.39
C ARG A 576 -0.34 -1.19 -28.15
N LEU A 577 -0.50 -0.98 -29.45
CA LEU A 577 -1.07 -1.97 -30.35
C LEU A 577 -0.21 -3.23 -30.31
N ASN A 578 -0.83 -4.36 -30.00
CA ASN A 578 -0.20 -5.66 -30.00
C ASN A 578 -0.54 -6.39 -31.30
N THR A 579 0.50 -6.69 -32.07
CA THR A 579 0.40 -7.33 -33.38
C THR A 579 0.76 -8.82 -33.36
N ALA A 580 0.93 -9.43 -32.17
CA ALA A 580 1.12 -10.87 -32.07
C ALA A 580 -0.10 -11.63 -32.61
N ASN A 581 0.12 -12.83 -33.16
CA ASN A 581 -0.92 -13.60 -33.84
C ASN A 581 -2.10 -13.99 -32.91
N ASP A 582 -1.83 -14.16 -31.62
CA ASP A 582 -2.78 -14.46 -30.55
C ASP A 582 -3.16 -13.22 -29.71
N ALA A 583 -2.73 -12.03 -30.13
CA ALA A 583 -3.03 -10.79 -29.43
C ALA A 583 -4.54 -10.54 -29.36
N GLY A 584 -5.03 -10.27 -28.15
CA GLY A 584 -6.44 -9.96 -27.94
C GLY A 584 -7.38 -11.16 -28.02
N LEU A 585 -6.85 -12.39 -28.02
CA LEU A 585 -7.62 -13.58 -27.65
C LEU A 585 -7.89 -13.50 -26.14
N ILE A 586 -9.16 -13.32 -25.80
CA ILE A 586 -9.62 -13.19 -24.43
C ILE A 586 -10.39 -14.48 -24.11
N PRO A 587 -9.93 -15.27 -23.12
CA PRO A 587 -10.65 -16.48 -22.74
C PRO A 587 -12.04 -16.12 -22.22
N GLU A 588 -12.98 -17.04 -22.40
CA GLU A 588 -14.27 -16.97 -21.73
C GLU A 588 -14.06 -16.89 -20.21
N ARG A 589 -15.00 -16.26 -19.52
CA ARG A 589 -15.05 -16.24 -18.06
C ARG A 589 -14.98 -17.67 -17.51
N ALA A 590 -14.07 -17.89 -16.56
CA ALA A 590 -13.96 -19.16 -15.87
C ALA A 590 -15.20 -19.45 -15.00
N ASN A 591 -15.48 -20.73 -14.74
CA ASN A 591 -16.43 -21.11 -13.71
C ASN A 591 -15.91 -20.59 -12.35
N CYS A 592 -16.77 -19.92 -11.60
CA CYS A 592 -16.40 -19.34 -10.31
C CYS A 592 -17.38 -19.83 -9.27
N GLU A 593 -16.92 -20.79 -8.47
CA GLU A 593 -17.64 -21.38 -7.36
C GLU A 593 -16.73 -21.34 -6.13
N VAL A 594 -17.29 -20.89 -5.01
CA VAL A 594 -16.56 -20.82 -3.73
C VAL A 594 -16.85 -22.09 -2.95
N TYR A 595 -15.85 -22.93 -2.74
CA TYR A 595 -15.95 -24.12 -1.90
C TYR A 595 -14.96 -24.04 -0.74
N GLU A 596 -15.48 -23.98 0.48
CA GLU A 596 -14.68 -24.05 1.70
C GLU A 596 -14.50 -25.53 2.07
N THR A 597 -13.41 -26.15 1.58
CA THR A 597 -13.01 -27.45 2.11
C THR A 597 -12.24 -27.18 3.40
N GLY A 598 -12.79 -27.56 4.56
CA GLY A 598 -12.28 -27.20 5.90
C GLY A 598 -10.84 -27.61 6.25
N ASN A 599 -10.06 -28.10 5.28
CA ASN A 599 -8.66 -28.46 5.39
C ASN A 599 -7.69 -27.43 4.76
N ILE A 600 -8.16 -26.47 3.95
CA ILE A 600 -7.25 -25.61 3.13
C ILE A 600 -7.54 -24.11 3.30
N THR A 601 -8.78 -23.72 3.55
CA THR A 601 -9.19 -22.31 3.63
C THR A 601 -9.85 -22.02 4.97
N THR A 602 -9.41 -20.94 5.61
CA THR A 602 -10.18 -20.26 6.66
C THR A 602 -10.33 -18.82 6.18
N GLN A 603 -11.43 -18.13 6.53
CA GLN A 603 -11.63 -16.72 6.17
C GLN A 603 -10.46 -15.77 6.57
N LEU A 604 -9.49 -16.27 7.31
CA LEU A 604 -8.28 -15.57 7.74
C LEU A 604 -7.16 -15.57 6.68
N ARG A 605 -7.10 -16.54 5.75
CA ARG A 605 -6.06 -16.62 4.71
C ARG A 605 -6.57 -17.31 3.45
N HIS A 606 -6.39 -16.66 2.30
CA HIS A 606 -6.57 -17.21 0.96
C HIS A 606 -5.24 -17.19 0.20
#